data_AF-A0A977L5E9-F1
#
_entry.id   AF-A0A977L5E9-F1
#
_cell.length_a   1.000
_cell.length_b   1.000
_cell.length_c   1.000
_cell.angle_alpha   90.00
_cell.angle_beta   90.00
_cell.angle_gamma   90.00
#
_symmetry.space_group_name_H-M   'P 1'
#
loop_
_entity.id
_entity.type
_entity.pdbx_description
1 polymer ?
#
loop_
_entity_poly.entity_id
_entity_poly.type
_entity_poly.pdbx_seq_one_letter_code
_entity_poly.pdbx_strand_id
1 'polypeptide(L)'
;MLNVIICKGLPGSGKSTWAKKLIDDHPGQYKRINKDDLRAMLDNGKFSKQNEDFVLEVRNQILLMALQQGKHVIIDDTNLHPKHEAKIRELVKGIATVSIQDFTHISVETCIKRDLNRFASVGEKVIRDMYKQFLAPKLEPYLFKEGLPHAVICDLDGTLCLLRNRNPYDASHCDQDDLNPVVASLLVGKIVLLVSGREEKYREPTLKFLTKYNIQYHALWMRETGDRRKDSIIKKEIFDRHIRDVYNIEFVLDDRNQVVELWRSLGLTCLQVADGDF
;
A
#
# COMPACT_ATOMS: atom_id res chain seq x y z
N MET A 1 16.02 35.02 -10.56
CA MET A 1 14.57 34.81 -10.35
C MET A 1 14.40 34.01 -9.05
N LEU A 2 13.47 34.39 -8.18
CA LEU A 2 13.26 33.67 -6.91
C LEU A 2 12.63 32.31 -7.17
N ASN A 3 12.85 31.37 -6.25
CA ASN A 3 12.41 29.99 -6.37
C ASN A 3 11.73 29.49 -5.09
N VAL A 4 10.64 28.77 -5.26
CA VAL A 4 9.93 28.04 -4.21
C VAL A 4 10.12 26.54 -4.46
N ILE A 5 10.83 25.88 -3.57
CA ILE A 5 11.11 24.45 -3.64
C ILE A 5 10.06 23.70 -2.82
N ILE A 6 9.27 22.84 -3.47
CA ILE A 6 8.30 21.99 -2.81
C ILE A 6 8.89 20.58 -2.71
N CYS A 7 9.10 20.09 -1.48
CA CYS A 7 9.52 18.71 -1.29
C CYS A 7 8.31 17.77 -1.41
N LYS A 8 8.47 16.63 -2.10
CA LYS A 8 7.44 15.58 -2.19
C LYS A 8 7.96 14.26 -1.62
N GLY A 9 7.23 13.65 -0.69
CA GLY A 9 7.59 12.35 -0.15
C GLY A 9 6.93 12.01 1.18
N LEU A 10 6.94 10.72 1.54
CA LEU A 10 6.37 10.22 2.79
C LEU A 10 7.08 10.79 4.04
N PRO A 11 6.42 10.84 5.20
CA PRO A 11 7.12 11.00 6.49
C PRO A 11 8.31 10.04 6.59
N GLY A 12 9.44 10.49 7.15
CA GLY A 12 10.68 9.69 7.20
C GLY A 12 11.50 9.65 5.90
N SER A 13 11.05 10.25 4.79
CA SER A 13 11.78 10.20 3.50
C SER A 13 13.05 11.07 3.43
N GLY A 14 13.30 11.95 4.41
CA GLY A 14 14.50 12.80 4.48
C GLY A 14 14.32 14.25 4.02
N LYS A 15 13.10 14.68 3.68
CA LYS A 15 12.79 16.06 3.24
C LYS A 15 13.37 17.14 4.16
N SER A 16 13.08 17.05 5.46
CA SER A 16 13.51 18.07 6.43
C SER A 16 15.02 18.07 6.66
N THR A 17 15.67 16.91 6.60
CA THR A 17 17.13 16.79 6.67
C THR A 17 17.79 17.51 5.50
N TRP A 18 17.29 17.25 4.29
CA TRP A 18 17.76 17.92 3.08
C TRP A 18 17.51 19.44 3.11
N ALA A 19 16.31 19.85 3.52
CA ALA A 19 15.93 21.27 3.58
C ALA A 19 16.77 22.07 4.58
N LYS A 20 17.06 21.50 5.76
CA LYS A 20 17.94 22.12 6.76
C LYS A 20 19.37 22.25 6.22
N LYS A 21 19.92 21.18 5.63
CA LYS A 21 21.24 21.21 5.00
C LYS A 21 21.32 22.30 3.91
N LEU A 22 20.30 22.44 3.08
CA LEU A 22 20.29 23.46 2.03
C LEU A 22 20.36 24.89 2.60
N ILE A 23 19.69 25.15 3.72
CA ILE A 23 19.78 26.44 4.44
C ILE A 23 21.18 26.64 5.02
N ASP A 24 21.73 25.63 5.67
CA ASP A 24 23.06 25.71 6.30
C ASP A 24 24.15 25.96 5.26
N ASP A 25 24.04 25.32 4.08
CA ASP A 25 24.96 25.50 2.95
C ASP A 25 24.79 26.89 2.28
N HIS A 26 23.66 27.59 2.48
CA HIS A 26 23.33 28.87 1.84
C HIS A 26 22.73 29.89 2.84
N PRO A 27 23.53 30.35 3.83
CA PRO A 27 23.04 31.15 4.93
C PRO A 27 22.37 32.45 4.45
N GLY A 28 21.18 32.70 4.96
CA GLY A 28 20.42 33.94 4.68
C GLY A 28 19.75 34.00 3.31
N GLN A 29 19.92 32.99 2.43
CA GLN A 29 19.27 32.95 1.11
C GLN A 29 17.91 32.25 1.12
N TYR A 30 17.76 31.21 1.94
CA TYR A 30 16.56 30.37 1.98
C TYR A 30 15.77 30.55 3.28
N LYS A 31 14.46 30.38 3.21
CA LYS A 31 13.55 30.24 4.35
C LYS A 31 12.79 28.92 4.23
N ARG A 32 12.83 28.09 5.29
CA ARG A 32 12.08 26.83 5.35
C ARG A 32 10.75 27.06 6.06
N ILE A 33 9.68 26.51 5.49
CA ILE A 33 8.33 26.54 6.02
C ILE A 33 7.81 25.11 6.10
N ASN A 34 7.31 24.72 7.27
CA ASN A 34 6.83 23.37 7.55
C ASN A 34 5.55 23.45 8.40
N LYS A 35 4.50 22.74 7.99
CA LYS A 35 3.23 22.75 8.73
C LYS A 35 3.30 22.04 10.07
N ASP A 36 4.12 21.02 10.24
CA ASP A 36 4.27 20.35 11.53
C ASP A 36 4.94 21.30 12.54
N ASP A 37 5.95 22.07 12.11
CA ASP A 37 6.58 23.09 12.93
C ASP A 37 5.62 24.25 13.25
N LEU A 38 4.82 24.69 12.26
CA LEU A 38 3.80 25.72 12.48
C LEU A 38 2.71 25.23 13.45
N ARG A 39 2.25 23.99 13.34
CA ARG A 39 1.29 23.40 14.30
C ARG A 39 1.89 23.28 15.69
N ALA A 40 3.15 22.87 15.79
CA ALA A 40 3.85 22.82 17.08
C ALA A 40 3.90 24.21 17.74
N MET A 41 4.19 25.25 16.96
CA MET A 41 4.27 26.63 17.43
C MET A 41 2.91 27.24 17.79
N LEU A 42 1.91 27.09 16.92
CA LEU A 42 0.63 27.81 17.01
C LEU A 42 -0.38 27.09 17.91
N ASP A 43 -0.37 25.76 17.91
CA ASP A 43 -1.44 24.93 18.49
C ASP A 43 -0.90 23.78 19.36
N ASN A 44 0.36 23.85 19.81
CA ASN A 44 1.04 22.79 20.55
C ASN A 44 0.91 21.41 19.88
N GLY A 45 1.00 21.39 18.55
CA GLY A 45 0.93 20.18 17.72
C GLY A 45 -0.48 19.64 17.48
N LYS A 46 -1.54 20.29 18.01
CA LYS A 46 -2.92 19.79 17.88
C LYS A 46 -3.48 20.05 16.47
N PHE A 47 -3.99 18.99 15.87
CA PHE A 47 -4.69 19.06 14.59
C PHE A 47 -6.21 19.26 14.80
N SER A 48 -6.76 20.28 14.16
CA SER A 48 -8.21 20.50 14.00
C SER A 48 -8.46 21.14 12.63
N LYS A 49 -9.69 21.06 12.10
CA LYS A 49 -10.00 21.70 10.80
C LYS A 49 -9.78 23.21 10.85
N GLN A 50 -10.26 23.86 11.92
CA GLN A 50 -10.10 25.31 12.12
C GLN A 50 -8.63 25.70 12.27
N ASN A 51 -7.83 24.90 13.00
CA ASN A 51 -6.41 25.15 13.16
C ASN A 51 -5.66 24.98 11.83
N GLU A 52 -6.00 23.97 11.04
CA GLU A 52 -5.34 23.71 9.75
C GLU A 52 -5.57 24.86 8.75
N ASP A 53 -6.77 25.45 8.71
CA ASP A 53 -7.06 26.60 7.86
C ASP A 53 -6.18 27.81 8.25
N PHE A 54 -6.03 28.06 9.56
CA PHE A 54 -5.16 29.12 10.06
C PHE A 54 -3.67 28.85 9.79
N VAL A 55 -3.20 27.62 10.01
CA VAL A 55 -1.81 27.19 9.69
C VAL A 55 -1.49 27.41 8.20
N LEU A 56 -2.44 27.11 7.31
CA LEU A 56 -2.27 27.32 5.88
C LEU A 56 -2.15 28.81 5.52
N GLU A 57 -2.93 29.67 6.19
CA GLU A 57 -2.84 31.12 5.98
C GLU A 57 -1.51 31.68 6.49
N VAL A 58 -1.08 31.30 7.69
CA VAL A 58 0.25 31.67 8.23
C VAL A 58 1.37 31.23 7.30
N ARG A 59 1.32 30.00 6.79
CA ARG A 59 2.28 29.49 5.79
C ARG A 59 2.31 30.38 4.54
N ASN A 60 1.15 30.81 4.02
CA ASN A 60 1.07 31.68 2.84
C ASN A 60 1.71 33.04 3.10
N GLN A 61 1.43 33.64 4.25
CA GLN A 61 1.98 34.95 4.61
C GLN A 61 3.50 34.88 4.78
N ILE A 62 4.03 33.84 5.42
CA ILE A 62 5.49 33.64 5.55
C ILE A 62 6.14 33.45 4.17
N LEU A 63 5.50 32.69 3.28
CA LEU A 63 5.98 32.48 1.90
C LEU A 63 6.06 33.80 1.13
N LEU A 64 4.99 34.60 1.12
CA LEU A 64 4.94 35.87 0.40
C LEU A 64 5.93 36.89 0.99
N MET A 65 5.99 37.00 2.32
CA MET A 65 6.93 37.89 2.99
C MET A 65 8.39 37.54 2.67
N ALA A 66 8.74 36.24 2.67
CA ALA A 66 10.08 35.79 2.34
C ALA A 66 10.45 36.15 0.89
N LEU A 67 9.53 35.93 -0.06
CA LEU A 67 9.73 36.29 -1.46
C LEU A 67 9.88 37.81 -1.64
N GLN A 68 9.06 38.61 -0.97
CA GLN A 68 9.16 40.08 -1.01
C GLN A 68 10.52 40.57 -0.49
N GLN A 69 11.11 39.88 0.48
CA GLN A 69 12.45 40.16 1.00
C GLN A 69 13.59 39.53 0.17
N GLY A 70 13.29 39.05 -1.05
CA GLY A 70 14.29 38.49 -1.96
C GLY A 70 14.85 37.12 -1.51
N LYS A 71 14.10 36.36 -0.72
CA LYS A 71 14.52 35.04 -0.22
C LYS A 71 13.88 33.92 -1.02
N HIS A 72 14.63 32.84 -1.24
CA HIS A 72 14.09 31.57 -1.73
C HIS A 72 13.31 30.88 -0.61
N VAL A 73 12.33 30.04 -0.96
CA VAL A 73 11.50 29.34 0.03
C VAL A 73 11.54 27.85 -0.19
N ILE A 74 11.62 27.08 0.89
CA ILE A 74 11.53 25.62 0.89
C ILE A 74 10.28 25.23 1.68
N ILE A 75 9.37 24.48 1.06
CA ILE A 75 8.19 23.90 1.70
C ILE A 75 8.41 22.40 1.83
N ASP A 76 8.83 21.94 3.01
CA ASP A 76 9.25 20.56 3.24
C ASP A 76 8.16 19.66 3.87
N ASP A 77 6.89 20.07 3.72
CA ASP A 77 5.72 19.22 3.94
C ASP A 77 5.77 17.95 3.04
N THR A 78 4.81 17.03 3.21
CA THR A 78 4.72 15.82 2.37
C THR A 78 4.37 16.12 0.91
N ASN A 79 3.51 17.12 0.67
CA ASN A 79 3.05 17.62 -0.63
C ASN A 79 2.67 16.54 -1.68
N LEU A 80 2.20 15.38 -1.22
CA LEU A 80 1.85 14.25 -2.09
C LEU A 80 0.59 14.50 -2.90
N HIS A 81 -0.39 15.23 -2.33
CA HIS A 81 -1.61 15.55 -3.05
C HIS A 81 -1.38 16.71 -4.04
N PRO A 82 -1.74 16.57 -5.34
CA PRO A 82 -1.49 17.59 -6.38
C PRO A 82 -2.05 18.98 -6.08
N LYS A 83 -3.15 19.07 -5.30
CA LYS A 83 -3.79 20.34 -4.94
C LYS A 83 -2.85 21.30 -4.21
N HIS A 84 -1.88 20.80 -3.45
CA HIS A 84 -0.96 21.64 -2.69
C HIS A 84 0.01 22.36 -3.62
N GLU A 85 0.58 21.64 -4.60
CA GLU A 85 1.42 22.24 -5.62
C GLU A 85 0.65 23.26 -6.46
N ALA A 86 -0.55 22.91 -6.94
CA ALA A 86 -1.39 23.83 -7.71
C ALA A 86 -1.68 25.13 -6.97
N LYS A 87 -2.05 25.06 -5.68
CA LYS A 87 -2.29 26.24 -4.84
C LYS A 87 -1.04 27.10 -4.67
N ILE A 88 0.12 26.51 -4.44
CA ILE A 88 1.37 27.28 -4.30
C ILE A 88 1.76 27.93 -5.63
N ARG A 89 1.64 27.22 -6.76
CA ARG A 89 1.92 27.76 -8.09
C ARG A 89 1.06 28.99 -8.39
N GLU A 90 -0.23 28.94 -8.07
CA GLU A 90 -1.12 30.09 -8.25
C GLU A 90 -0.74 31.25 -7.32
N LEU A 91 -0.46 30.96 -6.04
CA LEU A 91 -0.10 31.98 -5.04
C LEU A 91 1.16 32.76 -5.40
N VAL A 92 2.15 32.14 -6.06
CA VAL A 92 3.42 32.79 -6.41
C VAL A 92 3.54 33.13 -7.89
N LYS A 93 2.43 33.05 -8.63
CA LYS A 93 2.38 33.35 -10.06
C LYS A 93 2.86 34.77 -10.34
N GLY A 94 3.84 34.90 -11.22
CA GLY A 94 4.48 36.18 -11.54
C GLY A 94 5.50 36.68 -10.49
N ILE A 95 5.64 35.99 -9.35
CA ILE A 95 6.57 36.37 -8.26
C ILE A 95 7.80 35.45 -8.26
N ALA A 96 7.61 34.13 -8.37
CA ALA A 96 8.68 33.15 -8.27
C ALA A 96 8.42 31.91 -9.15
N THR A 97 9.49 31.18 -9.48
CA THR A 97 9.37 29.84 -10.05
C THR A 97 9.07 28.82 -8.95
N VAL A 98 8.45 27.69 -9.33
CA VAL A 98 8.20 26.56 -8.42
C VAL A 98 8.90 25.32 -8.95
N SER A 99 9.81 24.75 -8.16
CA SER A 99 10.53 23.52 -8.45
C SER A 99 10.16 22.41 -7.45
N ILE A 100 10.21 21.16 -7.89
CA ILE A 100 9.93 19.99 -7.04
C ILE A 100 11.23 19.32 -6.63
N GLN A 101 11.39 19.06 -5.34
CA GLN A 101 12.42 18.16 -4.82
C GLN A 101 11.76 16.82 -4.45
N ASP A 102 12.05 15.77 -5.21
CA ASP A 102 11.35 14.49 -5.12
C ASP A 102 12.08 13.47 -4.21
N PHE A 103 11.36 12.93 -3.23
CA PHE A 103 11.77 11.87 -2.31
C PHE A 103 10.85 10.65 -2.38
N THR A 104 9.97 10.55 -3.38
CA THR A 104 9.03 9.43 -3.56
C THR A 104 9.72 8.12 -3.96
N HIS A 105 10.97 8.20 -4.41
CA HIS A 105 11.83 7.05 -4.67
C HIS A 105 12.28 6.31 -3.40
N ILE A 106 12.13 6.91 -2.21
CA ILE A 106 12.49 6.26 -0.94
C ILE A 106 11.40 5.26 -0.57
N SER A 107 11.81 4.01 -0.30
CA SER A 107 10.86 2.93 -0.02
C SER A 107 10.01 3.20 1.23
N VAL A 108 8.74 2.76 1.19
CA VAL A 108 7.81 2.87 2.32
C VAL A 108 8.39 2.22 3.59
N GLU A 109 9.10 1.10 3.47
CA GLU A 109 9.72 0.40 4.59
C GLU A 109 10.89 1.21 5.19
N THR A 110 11.70 1.87 4.35
CA THR A 110 12.74 2.79 4.83
C THR A 110 12.12 3.98 5.57
N CYS A 111 11.02 4.54 5.03
CA CYS A 111 10.29 5.63 5.67
C CYS A 111 9.75 5.22 7.05
N ILE A 112 9.13 4.05 7.18
CA ILE A 112 8.62 3.52 8.46
C ILE A 112 9.76 3.34 9.46
N LYS A 113 10.85 2.66 9.06
CA LYS A 113 12.01 2.44 9.94
C LYS A 113 12.61 3.76 10.45
N ARG A 114 12.69 4.78 9.60
CA ARG A 114 13.19 6.10 9.99
C ARG A 114 12.20 6.83 10.89
N ASP A 115 10.90 6.71 10.62
CA ASP A 115 9.86 7.39 11.38
C ASP A 115 9.77 6.89 12.83
N LEU A 116 9.93 5.59 13.05
CA LEU A 116 9.95 4.96 14.37
C LEU A 116 11.03 5.54 15.30
N ASN A 117 12.11 6.09 14.74
CA ASN A 117 13.21 6.69 15.49
C ASN A 117 13.06 8.21 15.68
N ARG A 118 11.97 8.82 15.20
CA ARG A 118 11.72 10.26 15.35
C ARG A 118 11.02 10.55 16.68
N PHE A 119 11.41 11.64 17.33
CA PHE A 119 10.74 12.15 18.53
C PHE A 119 9.23 12.37 18.30
N ALA A 120 8.86 12.91 17.14
CA ALA A 120 7.47 13.07 16.69
C ALA A 120 7.17 12.11 15.53
N SER A 121 7.06 10.81 15.84
CA SER A 121 6.63 9.78 14.89
C SER A 121 5.16 9.98 14.52
N VAL A 122 4.84 9.82 13.23
CA VAL A 122 3.44 9.83 12.74
C VAL A 122 2.80 8.45 12.82
N GLY A 123 3.61 7.39 12.94
CA GLY A 123 3.19 6.00 13.03
C GLY A 123 3.11 5.30 11.67
N GLU A 124 3.37 3.99 11.69
CA GLU A 124 3.40 3.13 10.50
C GLU A 124 2.11 3.19 9.69
N LYS A 125 0.95 3.09 10.36
CA LYS A 125 -0.36 3.12 9.72
C LYS A 125 -0.53 4.36 8.84
N VAL A 126 -0.18 5.54 9.36
CA VAL A 126 -0.29 6.81 8.63
C VAL A 126 0.60 6.79 7.38
N ILE A 127 1.83 6.28 7.49
CA ILE A 127 2.75 6.20 6.35
C ILE A 127 2.22 5.23 5.29
N ARG A 128 1.71 4.07 5.69
CA ARG A 128 1.12 3.09 4.76
C ARG A 128 -0.13 3.65 4.08
N ASP A 129 -1.00 4.33 4.81
CA ASP A 129 -2.21 4.97 4.28
C ASP A 129 -1.83 6.04 3.24
N MET A 130 -0.84 6.89 3.55
CA MET A 130 -0.32 7.89 2.60
C MET A 130 0.32 7.25 1.35
N TYR A 131 1.09 6.16 1.52
CA TYR A 131 1.66 5.42 0.41
C TYR A 131 0.57 4.86 -0.49
N LYS A 132 -0.40 4.13 0.08
CA LYS A 132 -1.56 3.56 -0.64
C LYS A 132 -2.32 4.63 -1.41
N GLN A 133 -2.56 5.78 -0.78
CA GLN A 133 -3.35 6.86 -1.38
C GLN A 133 -2.64 7.59 -2.53
N PHE A 134 -1.33 7.82 -2.43
CA PHE A 134 -0.63 8.76 -3.33
C PHE A 134 0.48 8.17 -4.18
N LEU A 135 1.12 7.08 -3.75
CA LEU A 135 2.36 6.58 -4.33
C LEU A 135 2.29 5.13 -4.80
N ALA A 136 1.41 4.32 -4.21
CA ALA A 136 1.23 2.95 -4.62
C ALA A 136 0.86 2.93 -6.12
N PRO A 137 1.45 2.01 -6.92
CA PRO A 137 1.05 1.83 -8.30
C PRO A 137 -0.46 1.65 -8.36
N LYS A 138 -1.14 2.44 -9.19
CA LYS A 138 -2.54 2.17 -9.50
C LYS A 138 -2.58 0.86 -10.24
N LEU A 139 -3.13 -0.16 -9.60
CA LEU A 139 -3.37 -1.44 -10.26
C LEU A 139 -4.51 -1.22 -11.24
N GLU A 140 -4.31 -1.60 -12.49
CA GLU A 140 -5.38 -1.62 -13.48
C GLU A 140 -6.49 -2.54 -12.95
N PRO A 141 -7.73 -2.03 -12.78
CA PRO A 141 -8.84 -2.83 -12.31
C PRO A 141 -9.04 -4.03 -13.23
N TYR A 142 -9.22 -5.19 -12.63
CA TYR A 142 -9.62 -6.37 -13.35
C TYR A 142 -11.04 -6.18 -13.90
N LEU A 143 -11.19 -6.37 -15.21
CA LEU A 143 -12.45 -6.23 -15.92
C LEU A 143 -12.77 -7.54 -16.64
N PHE A 144 -14.06 -7.87 -16.69
CA PHE A 144 -14.50 -9.04 -17.44
C PHE A 144 -14.26 -8.82 -18.92
N LYS A 145 -13.85 -9.89 -19.59
CA LYS A 145 -13.61 -9.93 -21.03
C LYS A 145 -14.64 -10.84 -21.68
N GLU A 146 -15.15 -10.42 -22.82
CA GLU A 146 -16.10 -11.22 -23.59
C GLU A 146 -15.45 -12.55 -24.02
N GLY A 147 -16.21 -13.64 -23.91
CA GLY A 147 -15.79 -14.98 -24.35
C GLY A 147 -14.93 -15.76 -23.36
N LEU A 148 -14.53 -15.21 -22.21
CA LEU A 148 -13.77 -15.96 -21.20
C LEU A 148 -14.68 -16.73 -20.22
N PRO A 149 -14.29 -17.95 -19.81
CA PRO A 149 -15.05 -18.75 -18.85
C PRO A 149 -15.12 -18.09 -17.47
N HIS A 150 -16.29 -18.18 -16.82
CA HIS A 150 -16.49 -17.68 -15.46
C HIS A 150 -15.90 -18.66 -14.44
N ALA A 151 -15.11 -18.15 -13.51
CA ALA A 151 -14.42 -18.95 -12.51
C ALA A 151 -14.40 -18.27 -11.13
N VAL A 152 -14.09 -19.06 -10.11
CA VAL A 152 -13.83 -18.58 -8.74
C VAL A 152 -12.43 -18.96 -8.33
N ILE A 153 -11.76 -18.05 -7.62
CA ILE A 153 -10.48 -18.34 -6.98
C ILE A 153 -10.75 -18.75 -5.53
N CYS A 154 -10.12 -19.83 -5.08
CA CYS A 154 -10.21 -20.26 -3.68
C CYS A 154 -8.82 -20.54 -3.13
N ASP A 155 -8.51 -19.92 -1.99
CA ASP A 155 -7.36 -20.27 -1.20
C ASP A 155 -7.55 -21.61 -0.46
N LEU A 156 -6.44 -22.18 0.04
CA LEU A 156 -6.45 -23.38 0.86
C LEU A 156 -6.38 -23.07 2.37
N ASP A 157 -5.24 -22.59 2.86
CA ASP A 157 -4.95 -22.59 4.30
C ASP A 157 -5.72 -21.49 5.03
N GLY A 158 -6.62 -21.88 5.94
CA GLY A 158 -7.51 -20.94 6.63
C GLY A 158 -8.78 -20.62 5.85
N THR A 159 -8.83 -21.03 4.58
CA THR A 159 -9.98 -20.86 3.67
C THR A 159 -10.74 -22.18 3.47
N LEU A 160 -10.27 -23.03 2.54
CA LEU A 160 -10.87 -24.35 2.28
C LEU A 160 -10.42 -25.40 3.29
N CYS A 161 -9.19 -25.28 3.79
CA CYS A 161 -8.53 -26.17 4.73
C CYS A 161 -8.50 -25.53 6.12
N LEU A 162 -9.05 -26.21 7.12
CA LEU A 162 -8.95 -25.82 8.52
C LEU A 162 -7.74 -26.54 9.15
N LEU A 163 -6.72 -25.76 9.51
CA LEU A 163 -5.38 -26.27 9.85
C LEU A 163 -5.30 -27.04 11.17
N ARG A 164 -6.34 -27.03 12.00
CA ARG A 164 -6.30 -27.54 13.39
C ARG A 164 -5.09 -26.94 14.14
N ASN A 165 -4.09 -27.76 14.46
CA ASN A 165 -2.84 -27.39 15.13
C ASN A 165 -1.60 -27.45 14.20
N ARG A 166 -1.81 -27.61 12.88
CA ARG A 166 -0.72 -27.67 11.91
C ARG A 166 -0.04 -26.30 11.80
N ASN A 167 1.28 -26.30 11.74
CA ASN A 167 2.05 -25.10 11.42
C ASN A 167 1.71 -24.63 9.99
N PRO A 168 1.24 -23.39 9.78
CA PRO A 168 0.90 -22.88 8.45
C PRO A 168 2.07 -22.91 7.45
N TYR A 169 3.32 -22.86 7.93
CA TYR A 169 4.51 -22.90 7.09
C TYR A 169 4.98 -24.33 6.76
N ASP A 170 4.40 -25.34 7.40
CA ASP A 170 4.69 -26.75 7.14
C ASP A 170 3.41 -27.48 6.73
N ALA A 171 3.28 -27.75 5.43
CA ALA A 171 2.14 -28.45 4.85
C ALA A 171 2.44 -29.93 4.57
N SER A 172 3.46 -30.51 5.20
CA SER A 172 3.79 -31.94 5.07
C SER A 172 2.65 -32.89 5.47
N HIS A 173 1.81 -32.46 6.41
CA HIS A 173 0.67 -33.23 6.94
C HIS A 173 -0.69 -32.57 6.66
N CYS A 174 -0.78 -31.74 5.62
CA CYS A 174 -2.04 -31.06 5.28
C CYS A 174 -3.15 -32.00 4.77
N ASP A 175 -2.84 -33.25 4.46
CA ASP A 175 -3.82 -34.32 4.19
C ASP A 175 -4.70 -34.65 5.40
N GLN A 176 -4.25 -34.27 6.60
CA GLN A 176 -4.95 -34.46 7.86
C GLN A 176 -5.77 -33.24 8.31
N ASP A 177 -5.69 -32.13 7.57
CA ASP A 177 -6.51 -30.92 7.82
C ASP A 177 -8.01 -31.28 7.68
N ASP A 178 -8.86 -30.45 8.30
CA ASP A 178 -10.31 -30.55 8.13
C ASP A 178 -10.80 -29.71 6.94
N LEU A 179 -11.91 -30.13 6.34
CA LEU A 179 -12.60 -29.33 5.33
C LEU A 179 -13.41 -28.21 5.99
N ASN A 180 -13.36 -27.01 5.44
CA ASN A 180 -14.35 -25.98 5.72
C ASN A 180 -15.61 -26.23 4.87
N PRO A 181 -16.71 -26.77 5.44
CA PRO A 181 -17.85 -27.23 4.65
C PRO A 181 -18.62 -26.06 4.01
N VAL A 182 -18.62 -24.89 4.65
CA VAL A 182 -19.29 -23.69 4.11
C VAL A 182 -18.55 -23.23 2.86
N VAL A 183 -17.22 -23.09 2.93
CA VAL A 183 -16.40 -22.72 1.77
C VAL A 183 -16.53 -23.76 0.66
N ALA A 184 -16.45 -25.05 0.97
CA ALA A 184 -16.62 -26.11 -0.02
C ALA A 184 -17.98 -26.04 -0.74
N SER A 185 -19.06 -25.71 -0.03
CA SER A 185 -20.40 -25.58 -0.63
C SER A 185 -20.49 -24.46 -1.66
N LEU A 186 -19.70 -23.39 -1.51
CA LEU A 186 -19.64 -22.26 -2.45
C LEU A 186 -18.92 -22.60 -3.77
N LEU A 187 -18.16 -23.69 -3.80
CA LEU A 187 -17.39 -24.13 -4.95
C LEU A 187 -18.19 -25.03 -5.91
N VAL A 188 -19.31 -25.59 -5.45
CA VAL A 188 -20.09 -26.58 -6.21
C VAL A 188 -20.65 -25.96 -7.50
N GLY A 189 -20.44 -26.67 -8.62
CA GLY A 189 -20.94 -26.26 -9.94
C GLY A 189 -20.17 -25.11 -10.59
N LYS A 190 -18.99 -24.75 -10.07
CA LYS A 190 -18.16 -23.65 -10.59
C LYS A 190 -16.85 -24.14 -11.21
N ILE A 191 -16.26 -23.30 -12.05
CA ILE A 191 -14.86 -23.45 -12.43
C ILE A 191 -14.00 -22.97 -11.27
N VAL A 192 -13.44 -23.91 -10.52
CA VAL A 192 -12.65 -23.63 -9.31
C VAL A 192 -11.16 -23.57 -9.63
N LEU A 193 -10.54 -22.45 -9.30
CA LEU A 193 -9.11 -22.17 -9.41
C LEU A 193 -8.49 -22.11 -8.02
N LEU A 194 -7.74 -23.15 -7.64
CA LEU A 194 -7.09 -23.21 -6.33
C LEU A 194 -5.74 -22.47 -6.39
N VAL A 195 -5.53 -21.53 -5.47
CA VAL A 195 -4.29 -20.74 -5.37
C VAL A 195 -3.80 -20.76 -3.93
N SER A 196 -2.65 -21.40 -3.67
CA SER A 196 -2.17 -21.63 -2.31
C SER A 196 -0.78 -21.03 -2.05
N GLY A 197 -0.59 -20.56 -0.80
CA GLY A 197 0.71 -20.19 -0.27
C GLY A 197 1.61 -21.38 0.13
N ARG A 198 1.08 -22.61 0.15
CA ARG A 198 1.85 -23.84 0.40
C ARG A 198 2.93 -24.01 -0.66
N GLU A 199 4.13 -24.42 -0.25
CA GLU A 199 5.22 -24.73 -1.19
C GLU A 199 4.88 -25.95 -2.07
N GLU A 200 5.38 -25.93 -3.31
CA GLU A 200 5.19 -26.95 -4.34
C GLU A 200 5.65 -28.35 -3.88
N LYS A 201 6.68 -28.44 -3.04
CA LYS A 201 7.12 -29.70 -2.41
C LYS A 201 6.01 -30.40 -1.59
N TYR A 202 4.98 -29.67 -1.16
CA TYR A 202 3.82 -30.19 -0.44
C TYR A 202 2.60 -30.41 -1.34
N ARG A 203 2.78 -30.49 -2.67
CA ARG A 203 1.70 -30.79 -3.60
C ARG A 203 1.07 -32.15 -3.32
N GLU A 204 1.87 -33.17 -3.06
CA GLU A 204 1.37 -34.54 -2.83
C GLU A 204 0.39 -34.65 -1.64
N PRO A 205 0.72 -34.17 -0.43
CA PRO A 205 -0.26 -34.15 0.67
C PRO A 205 -1.45 -33.22 0.40
N THR A 206 -1.26 -32.13 -0.34
CA THR A 206 -2.38 -31.25 -0.75
C THR A 206 -3.36 -31.97 -1.66
N LEU A 207 -2.87 -32.75 -2.63
CA LEU A 207 -3.72 -33.55 -3.53
C LEU A 207 -4.45 -34.67 -2.77
N LYS A 208 -3.82 -35.29 -1.77
CA LYS A 208 -4.48 -36.26 -0.87
C LYS A 208 -5.66 -35.63 -0.13
N PHE A 209 -5.49 -34.43 0.44
CA PHE A 209 -6.57 -33.68 1.07
C PHE A 209 -7.74 -33.46 0.09
N LEU A 210 -7.46 -32.92 -1.09
CA LEU A 210 -8.49 -32.60 -2.09
C LEU A 210 -9.24 -33.86 -2.55
N THR A 211 -8.51 -34.97 -2.72
CA THR A 211 -9.09 -36.27 -3.11
C THR A 211 -9.96 -36.86 -2.00
N LYS A 212 -9.48 -36.83 -0.75
CA LYS A 212 -10.21 -37.33 0.44
C LYS A 212 -11.60 -36.69 0.58
N TYR A 213 -11.71 -35.40 0.29
CA TYR A 213 -12.95 -34.64 0.38
C TYR A 213 -13.69 -34.48 -0.97
N ASN A 214 -13.22 -35.15 -2.03
CA ASN A 214 -13.79 -35.09 -3.38
C ASN A 214 -13.99 -33.66 -3.91
N ILE A 215 -13.00 -32.79 -3.67
CA ILE A 215 -13.04 -31.40 -4.15
C ILE A 215 -12.77 -31.39 -5.65
N GLN A 216 -13.73 -30.88 -6.41
CA GLN A 216 -13.59 -30.68 -7.86
C GLN A 216 -12.92 -29.34 -8.14
N TYR A 217 -11.85 -29.34 -8.93
CA TYR A 217 -11.10 -28.14 -9.29
C TYR A 217 -10.52 -28.25 -10.69
N HIS A 218 -10.28 -27.10 -11.33
CA HIS A 218 -9.76 -27.02 -12.70
C HIS A 218 -8.24 -26.82 -12.71
N ALA A 219 -7.71 -26.07 -11.74
CA ALA A 219 -6.29 -25.83 -11.61
C ALA A 219 -5.88 -25.64 -10.16
N LEU A 220 -4.63 -26.00 -9.85
CA LEU A 220 -4.00 -25.81 -8.54
C LEU A 220 -2.60 -25.21 -8.75
N TRP A 221 -2.46 -23.94 -8.41
CA TRP A 221 -1.18 -23.22 -8.37
C TRP A 221 -0.72 -23.05 -6.93
N MET A 222 0.55 -23.33 -6.69
CA MET A 222 1.17 -23.32 -5.38
C MET A 222 2.46 -22.48 -5.44
N ARG A 223 2.99 -22.11 -4.28
CA ARG A 223 4.23 -21.35 -4.15
C ARG A 223 5.42 -22.22 -4.61
N GLU A 224 6.32 -21.67 -5.41
CA GLU A 224 7.55 -22.37 -5.78
C GLU A 224 8.40 -22.74 -4.54
N THR A 225 8.95 -23.96 -4.51
CA THR A 225 9.76 -24.44 -3.39
C THR A 225 10.95 -23.52 -3.14
N GLY A 226 11.10 -23.04 -1.90
CA GLY A 226 12.17 -22.12 -1.51
C GLY A 226 11.86 -20.62 -1.69
N ASP A 227 10.73 -20.25 -2.32
CA ASP A 227 10.31 -18.85 -2.40
C ASP A 227 9.83 -18.35 -1.04
N ARG A 228 10.49 -17.32 -0.50
CA ARG A 228 10.20 -16.70 0.81
C ARG A 228 9.49 -15.35 0.72
N ARG A 229 9.07 -14.93 -0.47
CA ARG A 229 8.31 -13.68 -0.66
C ARG A 229 6.93 -13.76 0.01
N LYS A 230 6.32 -12.60 0.26
CA LYS A 230 4.97 -12.52 0.85
C LYS A 230 3.94 -13.24 -0.03
N ASP A 231 2.92 -13.87 0.58
CA ASP A 231 1.83 -14.54 -0.14
C ASP A 231 1.19 -13.63 -1.19
N SER A 232 0.95 -12.36 -0.85
CA SER A 232 0.34 -11.41 -1.78
C SER A 232 1.17 -11.17 -3.04
N ILE A 233 2.50 -11.26 -2.96
CA ILE A 233 3.37 -11.15 -4.15
C ILE A 233 3.21 -12.38 -5.04
N ILE A 234 3.25 -13.57 -4.44
CA ILE A 234 3.19 -14.84 -5.16
C ILE A 234 1.81 -15.07 -5.78
N LYS A 235 0.74 -14.84 -5.02
CA LYS A 235 -0.63 -14.99 -5.52
C LYS A 235 -0.93 -13.98 -6.63
N LYS A 236 -0.38 -12.75 -6.55
CA LYS A 236 -0.46 -11.78 -7.66
C LYS A 236 0.27 -12.27 -8.90
N GLU A 237 1.47 -12.83 -8.74
CA GLU A 237 2.26 -13.37 -9.85
C GLU A 237 1.55 -14.55 -10.54
N ILE A 238 0.97 -15.47 -9.76
CA ILE A 238 0.12 -16.55 -10.26
C ILE A 238 -1.09 -15.98 -11.02
N PHE A 239 -1.78 -15.02 -10.43
CA PHE A 239 -2.95 -14.39 -11.05
C PHE A 239 -2.60 -13.74 -12.39
N ASP A 240 -1.56 -12.92 -12.42
CA ASP A 240 -1.13 -12.21 -13.63
C ASP A 240 -0.67 -13.17 -14.74
N ARG A 241 -0.03 -14.30 -14.38
CA ARG A 241 0.49 -15.25 -15.37
C ARG A 241 -0.55 -16.22 -15.92
N HIS A 242 -1.48 -16.67 -15.08
CA HIS A 242 -2.31 -17.84 -15.40
C HIS A 242 -3.80 -17.56 -15.41
N ILE A 243 -4.25 -16.46 -14.80
CA ILE A 243 -5.67 -16.26 -14.49
C ILE A 243 -6.23 -15.01 -15.17
N ARG A 244 -5.53 -13.87 -15.05
CA ARG A 244 -6.01 -12.53 -15.42
C ARG A 244 -6.59 -12.45 -16.83
N ASP A 245 -5.95 -13.09 -17.80
CA ASP A 245 -6.32 -12.98 -19.21
C ASP A 245 -7.01 -14.25 -19.75
N VAL A 246 -7.35 -15.19 -18.85
CA VAL A 246 -7.86 -16.52 -19.22
C VAL A 246 -9.27 -16.77 -18.68
N TYR A 247 -9.64 -16.15 -17.55
CA TYR A 247 -10.95 -16.35 -16.91
C TYR A 247 -11.65 -15.01 -16.66
N ASN A 248 -12.95 -15.07 -16.39
CA ASN A 248 -13.78 -14.04 -15.77
C ASN A 248 -14.04 -14.40 -14.30
N ILE A 249 -13.34 -13.76 -13.37
CA ILE A 249 -13.38 -14.13 -11.95
C ILE A 249 -14.60 -13.53 -11.25
N GLU A 250 -15.55 -14.39 -10.88
CA GLU A 250 -16.80 -13.98 -10.19
C GLU A 250 -16.52 -13.43 -8.79
N PHE A 251 -15.71 -14.16 -8.01
CA PHE A 251 -15.25 -13.76 -6.69
C PHE A 251 -14.03 -14.59 -6.27
N VAL A 252 -13.36 -14.12 -5.22
CA VAL A 252 -12.23 -14.79 -4.57
C VAL A 252 -12.61 -15.13 -3.13
N LEU A 253 -12.29 -16.35 -2.69
CA LEU A 253 -12.34 -16.79 -1.30
C LEU A 253 -10.91 -16.82 -0.75
N ASP A 254 -10.64 -16.05 0.29
CA ASP A 254 -9.34 -15.96 0.97
C ASP A 254 -9.58 -15.56 2.43
N ASP A 255 -8.66 -15.84 3.34
CA ASP A 255 -8.78 -15.55 4.76
C ASP A 255 -7.83 -14.42 5.19
N ARG A 256 -6.60 -14.40 4.66
CA ARG A 256 -5.50 -13.59 5.14
C ARG A 256 -5.59 -12.12 4.72
N ASN A 257 -5.52 -11.18 5.68
CA ASN A 257 -5.73 -9.74 5.46
C ASN A 257 -4.88 -9.17 4.31
N GLN A 258 -3.57 -9.45 4.29
CA GLN A 258 -2.67 -8.92 3.26
C GLN A 258 -2.99 -9.44 1.84
N VAL A 259 -3.63 -10.59 1.73
CA VAL A 259 -4.02 -11.22 0.45
C VAL A 259 -5.41 -10.73 0.03
N VAL A 260 -6.33 -10.61 0.97
CA VAL A 260 -7.64 -9.98 0.74
C VAL A 260 -7.47 -8.53 0.26
N GLU A 261 -6.56 -7.77 0.87
CA GLU A 261 -6.20 -6.42 0.41
C GLU A 261 -5.67 -6.42 -1.03
N LEU A 262 -4.84 -7.41 -1.40
CA LEU A 262 -4.38 -7.57 -2.77
C LEU A 262 -5.56 -7.76 -3.73
N TRP A 263 -6.43 -8.75 -3.48
CA TRP A 263 -7.52 -9.06 -4.40
C TRP A 263 -8.44 -7.85 -4.61
N ARG A 264 -8.80 -7.17 -3.51
CA ARG A 264 -9.60 -5.94 -3.56
C ARG A 264 -8.88 -4.82 -4.32
N SER A 265 -7.56 -4.68 -4.14
CA SER A 265 -6.77 -3.68 -4.89
C SER A 265 -6.69 -3.94 -6.39
N LEU A 266 -6.91 -5.19 -6.82
CA LEU A 266 -7.03 -5.59 -8.22
C LEU A 266 -8.44 -5.37 -8.78
N GLY A 267 -9.39 -4.86 -7.99
CA GLY A 267 -10.79 -4.69 -8.40
C GLY A 267 -11.63 -5.97 -8.34
N LEU A 268 -11.10 -7.05 -7.75
CA LEU A 268 -11.84 -8.29 -7.56
C LEU A 268 -12.69 -8.24 -6.28
N THR A 269 -13.88 -8.83 -6.36
CA THR A 269 -14.69 -9.12 -5.17
C THR A 269 -14.04 -10.24 -4.37
N CYS A 270 -13.56 -9.94 -3.16
CA CYS A 270 -12.98 -10.93 -2.25
C CYS A 270 -13.86 -11.10 -1.00
N LEU A 271 -14.39 -12.31 -0.83
CA LEU A 271 -15.13 -12.73 0.36
C LEU A 271 -14.11 -13.26 1.37
N GLN A 272 -13.94 -12.54 2.47
CA GLN A 272 -13.03 -12.94 3.53
C GLN A 272 -13.73 -13.91 4.47
N VAL A 273 -13.24 -15.15 4.55
CA VAL A 273 -13.99 -16.26 5.17
C VAL A 273 -13.67 -16.52 6.65
N ALA A 274 -12.60 -15.91 7.17
CA ALA A 274 -12.18 -16.00 8.57
C ALA A 274 -11.41 -14.72 8.98
N ASP A 275 -11.15 -14.57 10.28
CA ASP A 275 -10.23 -13.54 10.79
C ASP A 275 -8.83 -13.78 10.21
N GLY A 276 -8.21 -12.73 9.66
CA GLY A 276 -7.02 -12.85 8.81
C GLY A 276 -5.77 -12.12 9.28
N ASP A 277 -5.68 -11.75 10.55
CA ASP A 277 -4.59 -10.90 11.08
C ASP A 277 -3.32 -11.72 11.40
N PHE A 278 -2.69 -12.26 10.35
CA PHE A 278 -1.43 -13.03 10.41
C PHE A 278 -0.65 -13.00 9.10
#